data_AF-A0A7T1MAM9-F1
#
_entry.id   AF-A0A7T1MAM9-F1
#
_cell.length_a   1.000
_cell.length_b   1.000
_cell.length_c   1.000
_cell.angle_alpha   90.00
_cell.angle_beta   90.00
_cell.angle_gamma   90.00
#
_symmetry.space_group_name_H-M   'P 1'
#
loop_
_entity.id
_entity.type
_entity.pdbx_description
1 polymer ?
#
loop_
_entity_poly.entity_id
_entity_poly.type
_entity_poly.pdbx_seq_one_letter_code
_entity_poly.pdbx_strand_id
1 'polypeptide(L)' 'MNPLPDRTVLLLMALTLGAVAALVFWSVRLQPARETPLLWKDPPGRSSPAAPAAQPKGTLL' A
#
# COMPACT_ATOMS: atom_id res chain seq x y z
N MET A 1 -40.47 10.23 -2.24
CA MET A 1 -39.03 9.93 -1.99
C MET A 1 -38.69 10.60 -0.68
N ASN A 2 -38.55 9.83 0.41
CA ASN A 2 -38.29 10.41 1.73
C ASN A 2 -36.79 10.68 1.86
N PRO A 3 -36.34 11.94 1.96
CA PRO A 3 -34.92 12.23 2.10
C PRO A 3 -34.39 11.62 3.40
N LEU A 4 -33.16 11.11 3.36
CA LEU A 4 -32.52 10.60 4.57
C LEU A 4 -32.32 11.75 5.56
N PRO A 5 -32.48 11.50 6.87
CA PRO A 5 -32.20 12.52 7.88
C PRO A 5 -30.74 12.99 7.79
N ASP A 6 -30.50 14.30 7.86
CA ASP A 6 -29.14 14.89 7.79
C ASP A 6 -28.17 14.26 8.79
N ARG A 7 -28.68 13.89 9.97
CA ARG A 7 -27.89 13.20 11.01
C ARG A 7 -27.37 11.84 10.53
N THR A 8 -28.17 11.11 9.78
CA THR A 8 -27.77 9.80 9.22
C THR A 8 -26.68 9.97 8.18
N VAL A 9 -26.79 11.00 7.33
CA VAL A 9 -25.76 11.31 6.33
C VAL A 9 -24.45 11.70 7.02
N LEU A 10 -24.51 12.57 8.04
CA LEU A 10 -23.35 12.95 8.83
C LEU A 10 -22.70 11.77 9.55
N LEU A 11 -23.51 10.88 10.14
CA LEU A 11 -23.00 9.66 10.79
C LEU A 11 -22.32 8.72 9.80
N LEU A 12 -22.91 8.51 8.62
CA LEU A 12 -22.30 7.69 7.56
C LEU A 12 -20.98 8.28 7.08
N MET A 13 -20.92 9.60 6.91
CA MET A 13 -19.71 10.31 6.50
C MET A 13 -18.61 10.23 7.56
N ALA A 14 -18.95 10.45 8.84
CA ALA A 14 -18.01 10.30 9.95
C ALA A 14 -17.51 8.85 10.08
N LEU A 15 -18.39 7.87 9.93
CA LEU A 15 -18.05 6.45 10.00
C LEU A 15 -17.08 6.05 8.87
N THR A 16 -17.36 6.50 7.64
CA THR A 16 -16.50 6.19 6.48
C THR A 16 -15.13 6.85 6.62
N LEU A 17 -15.06 8.13 6.99
CA LEU A 17 -13.77 8.79 7.25
C LEU A 17 -13.00 8.08 8.38
N GLY A 18 -13.68 7.76 9.47
CA GLY A 18 -13.08 7.07 10.61
C GLY A 18 -12.53 5.69 10.24
N ALA A 19 -13.29 4.92 9.45
CA ALA A 19 -12.87 3.61 8.97
C ALA A 19 -11.64 3.69 8.06
N VAL A 20 -11.61 4.65 7.12
CA VAL A 20 -10.44 4.86 6.24
C VAL A 20 -9.23 5.28 7.06
N ALA A 21 -9.39 6.23 7.98
CA ALA A 21 -8.30 6.68 8.86
C ALA A 21 -7.76 5.53 9.73
N ALA A 22 -8.65 4.72 10.31
CA ALA A 22 -8.29 3.55 11.10
C ALA A 22 -7.54 2.51 10.25
N LEU A 23 -8.00 2.25 9.02
CA LEU A 23 -7.37 1.30 8.11
C LEU A 23 -5.96 1.77 7.69
N VAL A 24 -5.79 3.06 7.40
CA VAL A 24 -4.48 3.64 7.06
C VAL A 24 -3.54 3.56 8.26
N PHE A 25 -4.00 3.99 9.44
CA PHE A 25 -3.20 3.92 10.67
C PHE A 25 -2.78 2.49 10.99
N TRP A 26 -3.71 1.55 10.86
CA TRP A 26 -3.46 0.12 11.04
C TRP A 26 -2.46 -0.42 10.01
N SER A 27 -2.60 -0.03 8.74
CA SER A 27 -1.71 -0.45 7.65
C SER A 27 -0.29 0.06 7.85
N VAL A 28 -0.12 1.34 8.25
CA VAL A 28 1.20 1.91 8.57
C VAL A 28 1.81 1.21 9.78
N ARG A 29 1.03 0.93 10.82
CA ARG A 29 1.50 0.18 12.00
C ARG A 29 1.98 -1.23 11.62
N LEU A 30 1.29 -1.88 10.68
CA LEU A 30 1.61 -3.23 10.23
C LEU A 30 2.75 -3.30 9.22
N GLN A 31 3.09 -2.20 8.55
CA GLN A 31 4.21 -2.18 7.63
C GLN A 31 5.51 -2.04 8.43
N PRO A 32 6.33 -3.10 8.58
CA PRO A 32 7.69 -2.92 9.06
C PRO A 32 8.37 -1.93 8.11
N ALA A 33 9.19 -1.03 8.67
CA ALA A 33 9.93 -0.04 7.89
C ALA A 33 10.62 -0.74 6.72
N ARG A 34 10.04 -0.62 5.52
CA ARG A 34 10.66 -1.11 4.30
C ARG A 34 11.83 -0.17 4.10
N GLU A 35 13.02 -0.63 4.46
CA GLU A 35 14.25 -0.01 4.02
C GLU A 35 14.18 0.04 2.50
N THR A 36 13.85 1.22 1.95
CA THR A 36 13.94 1.46 0.52
C THR A 36 15.40 1.23 0.17
N PRO A 37 15.73 0.24 -0.69
CA PRO A 37 17.11 -0.05 -1.01
C PRO A 37 17.71 1.22 -1.62
N LEU A 38 18.64 1.83 -0.89
CA LEU A 38 19.40 2.95 -1.38
C LEU A 38 20.34 2.37 -2.44
N LEU A 39 19.95 2.44 -3.71
CA LEU A 39 20.68 1.88 -4.86
C LEU A 39 22.13 2.37 -4.95
N TRP A 40 22.47 3.46 -4.25
CA TRP A 40 23.81 4.02 -4.17
C TRP A 40 24.66 3.43 -3.03
N LYS A 41 24.07 2.64 -2.12
CA LYS A 41 24.75 1.94 -1.01
C LYS A 41 24.98 0.46 -1.29
N ASP A 42 24.53 -0.06 -2.44
CA ASP A 42 24.85 -1.43 -2.85
C ASP A 42 26.34 -1.51 -3.21
N PRO A 43 27.19 -2.20 -2.42
CA PRO A 43 28.54 -2.48 -2.86
C PRO A 43 28.47 -3.37 -4.11
N PRO A 44 29.30 -3.12 -5.14
CA PRO A 44 29.35 -3.96 -6.33
C PRO A 44 29.82 -5.35 -5.91
N GLY A 45 28.89 -6.28 -5.68
CA GLY A 45 29.22 -7.66 -5.33
C GLY A 45 28.29 -8.37 -4.35
N ARG A 46 27.31 -7.69 -3.73
CA ARG A 46 26.29 -8.41 -2.94
C ARG A 46 25.12 -8.79 -3.85
N SER A 47 25.23 -9.96 -4.45
CA SER A 47 24.12 -10.70 -5.03
C SER A 47 23.00 -10.81 -4.00
N SER A 48 21.98 -9.97 -4.13
CA SER A 48 20.69 -10.19 -3.48
C SER A 48 20.11 -11.48 -4.05
N PRO A 49 19.60 -12.43 -3.25
CA PRO A 49 18.84 -13.56 -3.77
C PRO A 49 17.53 -12.99 -4.31
N ALA A 50 17.56 -12.60 -5.58
CA ALA A 50 16.39 -12.16 -6.32
C ALA A 50 15.36 -13.30 -6.25
N ALA A 51 14.25 -13.00 -5.58
CA ALA A 51 13.00 -13.72 -5.75
C ALA A 51 12.75 -13.91 -7.26
N PRO A 52 12.22 -15.07 -7.69
CA PRO A 52 12.27 -15.51 -9.08
C PRO A 52 11.63 -14.48 -10.00
N ALA A 53 12.46 -13.94 -10.89
CA ALA A 53 12.05 -13.04 -11.95
C ALA A 53 11.03 -13.77 -12.83
N ALA A 54 9.78 -13.30 -12.83
CA ALA A 54 8.86 -13.57 -13.92
C ALA A 54 9.47 -12.94 -15.18
N GLN A 55 10.16 -13.75 -15.97
CA GLN A 55 10.76 -13.38 -17.24
C GLN A 55 9.68 -13.52 -18.33
N PRO A 56 9.10 -12.43 -18.87
CA PRO A 56 8.36 -12.52 -20.12
C PRO A 56 9.36 -12.78 -21.24
N LYS A 57 9.32 -14.00 -21.78
CA LYS A 57 10.12 -14.48 -22.91
C LYS A 57 9.66 -13.76 -24.18
N GLY A 58 10.15 -12.53 -24.37
CA GLY A 58 9.98 -11.74 -25.58
C GLY A 58 11.14 -11.94 -26.53
N THR A 59 11.11 -13.08 -27.22
CA THR A 59 11.73 -13.43 -28.51
C THR A 59 12.58 -12.35 -29.18
N LEU A 60 13.90 -12.57 -29.16
CA LEU A 60 14.82 -12.09 -30.20
C LEU A 60 14.51 -12.82 -31.51
N LEU A 61 14.07 -12.08 -32.53
CA LEU A 61 14.43 -12.29 -33.95
C LEU A 61 14.27 -10.96 -34.68
#